data_AF-A0A9D9L0E4-F1
#
_entry.id   AF-A0A9D9L0E4-F1
#
_cell.length_a   1.000
_cell.length_b   1.000
_cell.length_c   1.000
_cell.angle_alpha   90.00
_cell.angle_beta   90.00
_cell.angle_gamma   90.00
#
_symmetry.space_group_name_H-M   'P 1'
#
loop_
_entity.id
_entity.type
_entity.pdbx_description
1 polymer ?
#
loop_
_entity_poly.entity_id
_entity_poly.type
_entity_poly.pdbx_seq_one_letter_code
_entity_poly.pdbx_strand_id
1 'polypeptide(L)'
;EVIAKVSCREVTEFCIMSGILEIAEGAFKGCDALKTLTVMPRFVQMGRDMAGSNVKIVSSSGSTAEKYAREHGAQFECIELPERTPMDVCIAAGVELTADSAAAYRFKDSERAMLNDLEFEYADGTKDELDCEIIDMTSEKAREAGIIRQLESFGRVVGTETVRNDRSAYIKVSLLQSAKKADVYSCFIEIDRNDRIICIHTEKEFTAAQLAVSGQNSMMYRFLTLASSVKINGAASDQFVIPEQWKAAPVAEVTAEPVVEIQPEPVAEVTAEPVVEIQPEPVAEVAAEPVVEIQPEPVAEVTAEPVVEVQPVQCKALVRGERFDLGAMVNEVLTVELDYEAETGIDIDGYLFLLGQNGKVRSDEDLVFFGQKASPEGAVKNDEQKTSRFTVELSKLDSEIARLAVAFAIYGEDDTKTFARVSRADVNLYCKGEKICTFRLEGLSTERSTVAAEIYNKGGWKLKTVGLGYKEALKSLCNSFGVQVQ
;
A
#
# COMPACT_ATOMS: atom_id res chain seq x y z
N GLU A 1 7.86 15.78 -19.06
CA GLU A 1 7.10 16.64 -18.11
C GLU A 1 5.97 17.41 -18.78
N VAL A 2 6.25 18.28 -19.77
CA VAL A 2 5.23 19.00 -20.54
C VAL A 2 5.38 18.68 -22.02
N ILE A 3 4.28 18.31 -22.68
CA ILE A 3 4.24 18.25 -24.15
C ILE A 3 3.91 19.65 -24.65
N ALA A 4 4.95 20.42 -25.01
CA ALA A 4 4.79 21.81 -25.42
C ALA A 4 4.33 21.97 -26.88
N LYS A 5 5.03 21.31 -27.81
CA LYS A 5 4.68 21.28 -29.23
C LYS A 5 5.24 20.02 -29.89
N VAL A 6 4.37 19.30 -30.58
CA VAL A 6 4.69 18.08 -31.32
C VAL A 6 4.57 18.40 -32.80
N SER A 7 5.66 18.15 -33.53
CA SER A 7 5.67 18.24 -34.99
C SER A 7 5.56 16.83 -35.54
N CYS A 8 4.36 16.40 -35.90
CA CYS A 8 4.10 15.05 -36.36
C CYS A 8 3.24 15.04 -37.63
N ARG A 9 3.89 14.93 -38.79
CA ARG A 9 3.21 15.01 -40.10
C ARG A 9 2.54 13.71 -40.53
N GLU A 10 3.07 12.57 -40.11
CA GLU A 10 2.60 11.24 -40.53
C GLU A 10 2.09 10.37 -39.37
N VAL A 11 2.22 10.85 -38.13
CA VAL A 11 1.80 10.09 -36.94
C VAL A 11 0.28 10.07 -36.87
N THR A 12 -0.30 8.87 -36.99
CA THR A 12 -1.75 8.66 -36.91
C THR A 12 -2.23 8.37 -35.50
N GLU A 13 -1.36 7.83 -34.65
CA GLU A 13 -1.66 7.49 -33.26
C GLU A 13 -0.51 7.93 -32.36
N PHE A 14 -0.84 8.55 -31.23
CA PHE A 14 0.14 9.02 -30.27
C PHE A 14 -0.28 8.57 -28.87
N CYS A 15 0.62 7.88 -28.16
CA CYS A 15 0.36 7.43 -26.80
C CYS A 15 1.18 8.24 -25.79
N ILE A 16 0.48 8.83 -24.83
CA ILE A 16 1.04 9.54 -23.70
C ILE A 16 1.12 8.55 -22.54
N MET A 17 2.34 8.20 -22.16
CA MET A 17 2.65 7.31 -21.05
C MET A 17 2.65 8.05 -19.70
N SER A 18 2.77 7.29 -18.62
CA SER A 18 3.00 7.82 -17.26
C SER A 18 4.22 8.77 -17.23
N GLY A 19 4.12 9.84 -16.44
CA GLY A 19 5.17 10.88 -16.32
C GLY A 19 4.93 12.16 -17.13
N ILE A 20 3.94 12.19 -18.03
CA ILE A 20 3.48 13.43 -18.67
C ILE A 20 2.36 14.04 -17.85
N LEU A 21 2.60 15.25 -17.34
CA LEU A 21 1.71 15.94 -16.41
C LEU A 21 0.93 17.07 -17.06
N GLU A 22 1.43 17.58 -18.19
CA GLU A 22 0.79 18.66 -18.92
C GLU A 22 0.93 18.45 -20.42
N ILE A 23 -0.16 18.70 -21.13
CA ILE A 23 -0.20 18.90 -22.56
C ILE A 23 -0.51 20.37 -22.79
N ALA A 24 0.42 21.12 -23.37
CA ALA A 24 0.27 22.55 -23.53
C ALA A 24 -0.85 22.90 -24.54
N GLU A 25 -1.28 24.16 -24.50
CA GLU A 25 -2.21 24.72 -25.47
C GLU A 25 -1.66 24.52 -26.90
N GLY A 26 -2.45 23.88 -27.76
CA GLY A 26 -2.04 23.59 -29.14
C GLY A 26 -0.86 22.64 -29.28
N ALA A 27 -0.57 21.78 -28.30
CA ALA A 27 0.56 20.86 -28.33
C ALA A 27 0.66 20.02 -29.62
N PHE A 28 -0.47 19.55 -30.16
CA PHE A 28 -0.55 18.78 -31.40
C PHE A 28 -1.07 19.60 -32.59
N LYS A 29 -1.04 20.94 -32.49
CA LYS A 29 -1.48 21.83 -33.56
C LYS A 29 -0.53 21.73 -34.76
N GLY A 30 -1.04 21.21 -35.88
CA GLY A 30 -0.27 20.92 -37.10
C GLY A 30 0.08 19.44 -37.28
N CYS A 31 -0.38 18.56 -36.39
CA CYS A 31 -0.36 17.12 -36.61
C CYS A 31 -1.60 16.66 -37.38
N ASP A 32 -1.67 16.97 -38.67
CA ASP A 32 -2.88 16.79 -39.49
C ASP A 32 -3.24 15.32 -39.73
N ALA A 33 -2.28 14.41 -39.63
CA ALA A 33 -2.49 12.97 -39.77
C ALA A 33 -2.96 12.28 -38.48
N LEU A 34 -2.87 12.96 -37.32
CA LEU A 34 -3.20 12.38 -36.02
C LEU A 34 -4.69 12.09 -35.93
N LYS A 35 -5.03 10.83 -35.64
CA LYS A 35 -6.41 10.34 -35.50
C LYS A 35 -6.71 9.90 -34.07
N THR A 36 -5.72 9.36 -33.37
CA THR A 36 -5.91 8.83 -32.01
C THR A 36 -4.86 9.39 -31.08
N LEU A 37 -5.30 9.96 -29.96
CA LEU A 37 -4.44 10.38 -28.85
C LEU A 37 -4.81 9.57 -27.62
N THR A 38 -3.94 8.63 -27.26
CA THR A 38 -4.11 7.80 -26.08
C THR A 38 -3.43 8.46 -24.89
N VAL A 39 -4.16 8.61 -23.78
CA VAL A 39 -3.69 9.27 -22.57
C VAL A 39 -3.78 8.26 -21.42
N MET A 40 -2.64 7.69 -21.04
CA MET A 40 -2.54 6.74 -19.94
C MET A 40 -2.68 7.40 -18.55
N PRO A 41 -2.09 8.57 -18.28
CA PRO A 41 -2.27 9.25 -16.99
C PRO A 41 -3.73 9.63 -16.77
N ARG A 42 -4.24 9.39 -15.55
CA ARG A 42 -5.61 9.77 -15.22
C ARG A 42 -5.71 11.27 -14.99
N PHE A 43 -4.70 11.86 -14.37
CA PHE A 43 -4.61 13.29 -14.11
C PHE A 43 -3.48 13.95 -14.90
N VAL A 44 -3.83 14.47 -16.08
CA VAL A 44 -2.95 15.31 -16.89
C VAL A 44 -3.61 16.68 -17.13
N GLN A 45 -2.86 17.76 -16.94
CA GLN A 45 -3.33 19.09 -17.26
C GLN A 45 -3.43 19.23 -18.79
N MET A 46 -4.63 19.52 -19.29
CA MET A 46 -4.89 19.61 -20.73
C MET A 46 -5.11 21.05 -21.15
N GLY A 47 -4.20 21.56 -21.98
CA GLY A 47 -4.29 22.87 -22.58
C GLY A 47 -5.42 22.98 -23.59
N ARG A 48 -5.89 24.20 -23.81
CA ARG A 48 -6.94 24.48 -24.82
C ARG A 48 -6.49 24.06 -26.20
N ASP A 49 -7.43 23.61 -27.02
CA ASP A 49 -7.18 23.22 -28.42
C ASP A 49 -5.92 22.34 -28.60
N MET A 50 -5.61 21.48 -27.61
CA MET A 50 -4.35 20.71 -27.59
C MET A 50 -4.24 19.80 -28.81
N ALA A 51 -5.36 19.28 -29.29
CA ALA A 51 -5.47 18.40 -30.45
C ALA A 51 -6.60 18.89 -31.37
N GLY A 52 -6.52 18.53 -32.65
CA GLY A 52 -7.56 18.86 -33.61
C GLY A 52 -8.89 18.16 -33.28
N SER A 53 -10.01 18.75 -33.74
CA SER A 53 -11.37 18.25 -33.47
C SER A 53 -11.66 16.83 -33.98
N ASN A 54 -10.82 16.32 -34.89
CA ASN A 54 -10.95 14.99 -35.49
C ASN A 54 -10.13 13.92 -34.74
N VAL A 55 -9.42 14.30 -33.69
CA VAL A 55 -8.62 13.37 -32.89
C VAL A 55 -9.53 12.70 -31.85
N LYS A 56 -9.58 11.37 -31.89
CA LYS A 56 -10.20 10.55 -30.86
C LYS A 56 -9.28 10.46 -29.65
N ILE A 57 -9.80 10.83 -28.49
CA ILE A 57 -9.09 10.74 -27.20
C ILE A 57 -9.44 9.39 -26.57
N VAL A 58 -8.41 8.64 -26.19
CA VAL A 58 -8.56 7.32 -25.58
C VAL A 58 -7.96 7.38 -24.17
N SER A 59 -8.75 7.15 -23.13
CA SER A 59 -8.27 7.20 -21.73
C SER A 59 -9.20 6.43 -20.78
N SER A 60 -8.89 6.45 -19.49
CA SER A 60 -9.71 5.80 -18.46
C SER A 60 -10.90 6.65 -18.03
N SER A 61 -11.93 6.00 -17.48
CA SER A 61 -13.10 6.67 -16.91
C SER A 61 -12.71 7.56 -15.72
N GLY A 62 -13.26 8.77 -15.67
CA GLY A 62 -12.98 9.78 -14.64
C GLY A 62 -11.66 10.53 -14.84
N SER A 63 -10.96 10.34 -15.96
CA SER A 63 -9.72 11.06 -16.27
C SER A 63 -9.95 12.52 -16.63
N THR A 64 -8.91 13.35 -16.52
CA THR A 64 -8.93 14.72 -17.06
C THR A 64 -9.08 14.72 -18.57
N ALA A 65 -8.60 13.68 -19.26
CA ALA A 65 -8.80 13.48 -20.69
C ALA A 65 -10.28 13.25 -21.06
N GLU A 66 -11.00 12.47 -20.27
CA GLU A 66 -12.45 12.30 -20.43
C GLU A 66 -13.18 13.62 -20.24
N LYS A 67 -12.84 14.36 -19.17
CA LYS A 67 -13.42 15.68 -18.90
C LYS A 67 -13.15 16.65 -20.05
N TYR A 68 -11.91 16.73 -20.52
CA TYR A 68 -11.53 17.55 -21.66
C TYR A 68 -12.34 17.20 -22.90
N ALA A 69 -12.46 15.91 -23.21
CA ALA A 69 -13.20 15.44 -24.38
C ALA A 69 -14.68 15.85 -24.32
N ARG A 70 -15.31 15.74 -23.15
CA ARG A 70 -16.70 16.20 -22.95
C ARG A 70 -16.85 17.71 -23.10
N GLU A 71 -15.93 18.50 -22.53
CA GLU A 71 -15.98 19.96 -22.57
C GLU A 71 -15.74 20.54 -23.97
N HIS A 72 -14.89 19.88 -24.77
CA HIS A 72 -14.50 20.35 -26.11
C HIS A 72 -15.17 19.56 -27.25
N GLY A 73 -16.08 18.64 -26.93
CA GLY A 73 -16.82 17.83 -27.91
C GLY A 73 -15.95 16.86 -28.71
N ALA A 74 -14.80 16.43 -28.18
CA ALA A 74 -13.93 15.45 -28.83
C ALA A 74 -14.50 14.03 -28.70
N GLN A 75 -14.20 13.16 -29.66
CA GLN A 75 -14.55 11.74 -29.55
C GLN A 75 -13.76 11.12 -28.39
N PHE A 76 -14.44 10.37 -27.51
CA PHE A 76 -13.83 9.72 -26.36
C PHE A 76 -14.07 8.22 -26.39
N GLU A 77 -13.02 7.44 -26.14
CA GLU A 77 -13.08 6.00 -25.95
C GLU A 77 -12.48 5.64 -24.59
N CYS A 78 -13.27 4.93 -23.78
CA CYS A 78 -12.83 4.47 -22.48
C CYS A 78 -12.04 3.16 -22.63
N ILE A 79 -10.87 3.09 -22.00
CA ILE A 79 -10.04 1.87 -21.94
C ILE A 79 -9.81 1.43 -20.49
N GLU A 80 -9.52 0.14 -20.33
CA GLU A 80 -8.97 -0.39 -19.09
C GLU A 80 -7.47 -0.07 -19.02
N LEU A 81 -7.02 0.40 -17.85
CA LEU A 81 -5.61 0.72 -17.62
C LEU A 81 -4.81 -0.56 -17.36
N PRO A 82 -3.51 -0.60 -17.71
CA PRO A 82 -2.63 -1.70 -17.37
C PRO A 82 -2.53 -1.90 -15.84
N GLU A 83 -2.25 -3.13 -15.41
CA GLU A 83 -2.08 -3.45 -13.98
C GLU A 83 -0.96 -2.61 -13.36
N ARG A 84 -1.27 -1.96 -12.23
CA ARG A 84 -0.33 -1.17 -11.45
C ARG A 84 0.47 -2.08 -10.52
N THR A 85 1.79 -1.96 -10.51
CA THR A 85 2.66 -2.71 -9.58
C THR A 85 3.25 -1.78 -8.52
N PRO A 86 3.23 -2.14 -7.23
CA PRO A 86 3.88 -1.35 -6.18
C PRO A 86 5.39 -1.23 -6.39
N MET A 87 5.94 -0.06 -6.09
CA MET A 87 7.36 0.25 -6.16
C MET A 87 7.77 1.24 -5.06
N ASP A 88 9.01 1.15 -4.57
CA ASP A 88 9.53 2.12 -3.61
C ASP A 88 10.20 3.30 -4.33
N VAL A 89 9.81 4.51 -3.94
CA VAL A 89 10.29 5.77 -4.52
C VAL A 89 11.06 6.54 -3.47
N CYS A 90 12.33 6.84 -3.73
CA CYS A 90 13.13 7.70 -2.88
C CYS A 90 12.65 9.15 -3.01
N ILE A 91 12.14 9.73 -1.91
CA ILE A 91 11.59 11.09 -1.88
C ILE A 91 12.51 12.09 -1.19
N ALA A 92 13.43 11.61 -0.36
CA ALA A 92 14.52 12.37 0.24
C ALA A 92 15.64 11.43 0.69
N ALA A 93 16.76 11.97 1.16
CA ALA A 93 17.92 11.18 1.60
C ALA A 93 17.53 10.10 2.63
N GLY A 94 17.55 8.84 2.19
CA GLY A 94 17.15 7.68 2.98
C GLY A 94 15.67 7.66 3.39
N VAL A 95 14.80 8.40 2.72
CA VAL A 95 13.35 8.35 2.93
C VAL A 95 12.67 7.91 1.64
N GLU A 96 11.96 6.81 1.71
CA GLU A 96 11.25 6.19 0.60
C GLU A 96 9.75 6.16 0.88
N LEU A 97 8.95 6.22 -0.18
CA LEU A 97 7.50 6.05 -0.14
C LEU A 97 7.13 4.93 -1.11
N THR A 98 6.27 4.01 -0.70
CA THR A 98 5.70 3.05 -1.65
C THR A 98 4.67 3.75 -2.54
N ALA A 99 4.95 3.76 -3.84
CA ALA A 99 4.10 4.25 -4.92
C ALA A 99 3.74 3.10 -5.87
N ASP A 100 2.99 3.39 -6.94
CA ASP A 100 2.76 2.43 -8.01
C ASP A 100 3.53 2.79 -9.29
N SER A 101 3.67 1.82 -10.19
CA SER A 101 4.42 1.94 -11.45
C SER A 101 3.89 2.98 -12.45
N ALA A 102 2.68 3.48 -12.25
CA ALA A 102 2.10 4.55 -13.05
C ALA A 102 2.31 5.94 -12.41
N ALA A 103 2.76 6.01 -11.15
CA ALA A 103 2.97 7.27 -10.45
C ALA A 103 4.03 8.13 -11.17
N ALA A 104 3.70 9.41 -11.36
CA ALA A 104 4.56 10.37 -12.03
C ALA A 104 5.25 11.26 -11.00
N TYR A 105 6.57 11.37 -11.08
CA TYR A 105 7.39 12.10 -10.10
C TYR A 105 8.19 13.23 -10.76
N ARG A 106 8.12 14.44 -10.20
CA ARG A 106 8.73 15.66 -10.77
C ARG A 106 9.40 16.49 -9.69
N PHE A 107 10.59 17.02 -9.97
CA PHE A 107 11.19 18.09 -9.15
C PHE A 107 10.77 19.44 -9.68
N LYS A 108 10.31 20.30 -8.77
CA LYS A 108 10.18 21.73 -9.05
C LYS A 108 11.50 22.44 -8.81
N ASP A 109 12.22 22.03 -7.77
CA ASP A 109 13.55 22.49 -7.40
C ASP A 109 14.22 21.43 -6.50
N SER A 110 15.39 21.74 -5.93
CA SER A 110 16.13 20.81 -5.06
C SER A 110 15.42 20.46 -3.75
N GLU A 111 14.38 21.21 -3.39
CA GLU A 111 13.66 21.13 -2.12
C GLU A 111 12.19 20.75 -2.32
N ARG A 112 11.68 20.69 -3.56
CA ARG A 112 10.27 20.43 -3.86
C ARG A 112 10.08 19.44 -4.98
N ALA A 113 9.19 18.48 -4.77
CA ALA A 113 8.76 17.51 -5.76
C ALA A 113 7.23 17.36 -5.78
N MET A 114 6.69 16.85 -6.89
CA MET A 114 5.30 16.46 -7.05
C MET A 114 5.26 14.97 -7.37
N LEU A 115 4.39 14.23 -6.70
CA LEU A 115 4.12 12.82 -6.95
C LEU A 115 2.63 12.68 -7.26
N ASN A 116 2.30 12.27 -8.48
CA ASN A 116 0.93 12.22 -8.99
C ASN A 116 0.48 10.79 -9.29
N ASP A 117 -0.84 10.61 -9.38
CA ASP A 117 -1.50 9.34 -9.70
C ASP A 117 -1.16 8.22 -8.69
N LEU A 118 -0.92 8.56 -7.42
CA LEU A 118 -0.51 7.60 -6.41
C LEU A 118 -1.71 6.75 -5.95
N GLU A 119 -1.83 5.51 -6.44
CA GLU A 119 -2.93 4.63 -6.04
C GLU A 119 -2.65 3.94 -4.70
N PHE A 120 -3.62 4.03 -3.80
CA PHE A 120 -3.65 3.32 -2.54
C PHE A 120 -4.85 2.39 -2.50
N GLU A 121 -4.61 1.18 -2.02
CA GLU A 121 -5.68 0.31 -1.57
C GLU A 121 -5.78 0.39 -0.05
N TYR A 122 -6.87 0.96 0.43
CA TYR A 122 -7.14 1.10 1.85
C TYR A 122 -7.56 -0.25 2.48
N ALA A 123 -7.58 -0.30 3.81
CA ALA A 123 -7.91 -1.54 4.53
C ALA A 123 -9.34 -2.05 4.25
N ASP A 124 -10.26 -1.16 3.91
CA ASP A 124 -11.63 -1.49 3.46
C ASP A 124 -11.66 -1.99 1.99
N GLY A 125 -10.49 -2.09 1.34
CA GLY A 125 -10.36 -2.47 -0.06
C GLY A 125 -10.75 -1.38 -1.05
N THR A 126 -11.12 -0.19 -0.58
CA THR A 126 -11.33 0.95 -1.47
C THR A 126 -10.00 1.37 -2.05
N LYS A 127 -9.96 1.52 -3.36
CA LYS A 127 -8.82 2.07 -4.09
C LYS A 127 -9.02 3.54 -4.30
N ASP A 128 -7.95 4.29 -4.18
CA ASP A 128 -8.02 5.73 -4.29
C ASP A 128 -6.70 6.33 -4.75
N GLU A 129 -6.76 7.45 -5.43
CA GLU A 129 -5.60 8.11 -6.00
C GLU A 129 -5.35 9.44 -5.28
N LEU A 130 -4.08 9.75 -5.03
CA LEU A 130 -3.64 10.96 -4.36
C LEU A 130 -2.52 11.63 -5.15
N ASP A 131 -2.61 12.96 -5.26
CA ASP A 131 -1.50 13.79 -5.70
C ASP A 131 -0.86 14.45 -4.48
N CYS A 132 0.46 14.46 -4.44
CA CYS A 132 1.25 14.88 -3.29
C CYS A 132 2.32 15.89 -3.71
N GLU A 133 2.36 17.06 -3.06
CA GLU A 133 3.53 17.94 -3.05
C GLU A 133 4.45 17.51 -1.91
N ILE A 134 5.69 17.19 -2.23
CA ILE A 134 6.74 16.83 -1.27
C ILE A 134 7.70 18.00 -1.16
N ILE A 135 7.99 18.45 0.05
CA ILE A 135 8.87 19.57 0.34
C ILE A 135 9.91 19.13 1.38
N ASP A 136 11.18 19.07 1.00
CA ASP A 136 12.31 18.77 1.87
C ASP A 136 13.05 20.06 2.23
N MET A 137 13.06 20.41 3.51
CA MET A 137 13.66 21.64 4.00
C MET A 137 14.33 21.44 5.37
N THR A 138 15.14 22.40 5.81
CA THR A 138 15.68 22.40 7.17
C THR A 138 14.62 22.80 8.20
N SER A 139 14.77 22.37 9.45
CA SER A 139 13.88 22.81 10.55
C SER A 139 13.85 24.34 10.72
N GLU A 140 14.97 25.02 10.44
CA GLU A 140 15.06 26.48 10.47
C GLU A 140 14.17 27.11 9.38
N LYS A 141 14.29 26.65 8.12
CA LYS A 141 13.44 27.10 7.02
C LYS A 141 11.96 26.83 7.30
N ALA A 142 11.62 25.70 7.90
CA ALA A 142 10.26 25.37 8.28
C ALA A 142 9.68 26.35 9.31
N ARG A 143 10.49 26.77 10.30
CA ARG A 143 10.11 27.78 11.30
C ARG A 143 9.92 29.16 10.66
N GLU A 144 10.83 29.56 9.76
CA GLU A 144 10.77 30.85 9.06
C GLU A 144 9.59 30.93 8.09
N ALA A 145 9.36 29.87 7.31
CA ALA A 145 8.21 29.75 6.41
C ALA A 145 6.89 29.67 7.17
N GLY A 146 6.94 29.34 8.46
CA GLY A 146 5.77 29.20 9.32
C GLY A 146 4.83 28.15 8.75
N ILE A 147 5.28 26.91 8.59
CA ILE A 147 4.43 25.80 8.13
C ILE A 147 3.12 25.76 8.93
N ILE A 148 3.16 26.00 10.24
CA ILE A 148 1.98 26.13 11.10
C ILE A 148 1.02 27.25 10.63
N ARG A 149 1.53 28.41 10.19
CA ARG A 149 0.69 29.48 9.61
C ARG A 149 0.11 29.09 8.26
N GLN A 150 0.83 28.31 7.45
CA GLN A 150 0.29 27.77 6.20
C GLN A 150 -0.86 26.79 6.48
N LEU A 151 -0.70 25.92 7.48
CA LEU A 151 -1.73 25.01 7.98
C LEU A 151 -2.97 25.79 8.46
N GLU A 152 -2.78 26.82 9.28
CA GLU A 152 -3.86 27.68 9.77
C GLU A 152 -4.55 28.48 8.65
N SER A 153 -3.83 28.80 7.56
CA SER A 153 -4.40 29.54 6.43
C SER A 153 -5.28 28.71 5.49
N PHE A 154 -5.06 27.39 5.43
CA PHE A 154 -5.85 26.48 4.59
C PHE A 154 -7.25 26.27 5.17
N GLY A 155 -7.32 26.03 6.48
CA GLY A 155 -8.59 25.87 7.18
C GLY A 155 -8.44 25.31 8.58
N ARG A 156 -9.48 24.62 9.05
CA ARG A 156 -9.52 24.12 10.43
C ARG A 156 -8.81 22.78 10.53
N VAL A 157 -7.88 22.65 11.47
CA VAL A 157 -7.30 21.36 11.84
C VAL A 157 -8.41 20.46 12.40
N VAL A 158 -8.63 19.33 11.74
CA VAL A 158 -9.64 18.32 12.09
C VAL A 158 -9.04 17.30 13.05
N GLY A 159 -7.76 16.97 12.88
CA GLY A 159 -7.06 16.02 13.73
C GLY A 159 -5.56 16.02 13.45
N THR A 160 -4.80 15.52 14.41
CA THR A 160 -3.35 15.35 14.29
C THR A 160 -2.94 14.07 14.97
N GLU A 161 -2.25 13.21 14.24
CA GLU A 161 -1.77 11.91 14.70
C GLU A 161 -0.26 11.82 14.48
N THR A 162 0.44 11.04 15.30
CA THR A 162 1.88 10.81 15.12
C THR A 162 2.14 9.33 14.91
N VAL A 163 2.68 8.97 13.75
CA VAL A 163 3.18 7.64 13.44
C VAL A 163 4.66 7.59 13.78
N ARG A 164 5.03 6.69 14.69
CA ARG A 164 6.45 6.49 15.03
C ARG A 164 7.09 5.48 14.09
N ASN A 165 8.20 5.88 13.46
CA ASN A 165 9.08 5.00 12.73
C ASN A 165 10.16 4.44 13.69
N ASP A 166 10.62 3.23 13.45
CA ASP A 166 11.60 2.45 14.21
C ASP A 166 13.00 3.12 14.31
N ARG A 167 13.26 4.20 13.56
CA ARG A 167 14.59 4.81 13.41
C ARG A 167 14.71 6.30 13.79
N SER A 168 14.08 6.70 14.90
CA SER A 168 14.23 8.03 15.54
C SER A 168 13.63 9.24 14.81
N ALA A 169 12.94 9.05 13.70
CA ALA A 169 12.16 10.10 13.05
C ALA A 169 10.71 10.11 13.58
N TYR A 170 10.15 11.30 13.80
CA TYR A 170 8.71 11.42 14.04
C TYR A 170 8.00 11.70 12.72
N ILE A 171 6.94 10.96 12.44
CA ILE A 171 6.06 11.20 11.30
C ILE A 171 4.75 11.74 11.86
N LYS A 172 4.48 13.03 11.70
CA LYS A 172 3.27 13.67 12.18
C LYS A 172 2.31 13.90 11.02
N VAL A 173 1.09 13.41 11.16
CA VAL A 173 0.01 13.51 10.16
C VAL A 173 -1.02 14.49 10.67
N SER A 174 -1.24 15.59 9.95
CA SER A 174 -2.25 16.60 10.27
C SER A 174 -3.31 16.63 9.18
N LEU A 175 -4.58 16.50 9.56
CA LEU A 175 -5.72 16.60 8.66
C LEU A 175 -6.40 17.95 8.85
N LEU A 176 -6.66 18.65 7.75
CA LEU A 176 -7.29 19.96 7.72
C LEU A 176 -8.51 19.93 6.82
N GLN A 177 -9.56 20.64 7.22
CA GLN A 177 -10.75 20.89 6.41
C GLN A 177 -10.68 22.32 5.90
N SER A 178 -10.84 22.52 4.60
CA SER A 178 -10.77 23.84 3.98
C SER A 178 -11.79 24.79 4.60
N ALA A 179 -11.37 26.03 4.89
CA ALA A 179 -12.29 27.06 5.37
C ALA A 179 -13.26 27.55 4.28
N LYS A 180 -12.95 27.30 3.00
CA LYS A 180 -13.73 27.78 1.84
C LYS A 180 -14.69 26.73 1.30
N LYS A 181 -14.37 25.45 1.45
CA LYS A 181 -15.10 24.32 0.90
C LYS A 181 -15.18 23.19 1.93
N ALA A 182 -16.38 22.86 2.39
CA ALA A 182 -16.57 21.88 3.46
C ALA A 182 -16.20 20.44 3.05
N ASP A 183 -16.19 20.18 1.76
CA ASP A 183 -15.89 18.91 1.09
C ASP A 183 -14.42 18.77 0.66
N VAL A 184 -13.59 19.80 0.86
CA VAL A 184 -12.17 19.76 0.56
C VAL A 184 -11.36 19.59 1.84
N TYR A 185 -10.49 18.59 1.83
CA TYR A 185 -9.56 18.30 2.91
C TYR A 185 -8.12 18.34 2.40
N SER A 186 -7.22 18.70 3.29
CA SER A 186 -5.78 18.64 3.08
C SER A 186 -5.14 17.79 4.16
N CYS A 187 -4.13 17.01 3.79
CA CYS A 187 -3.28 16.28 4.72
C CYS A 187 -1.85 16.75 4.58
N PHE A 188 -1.21 16.96 5.73
CA PHE A 188 0.21 17.26 5.85
C PHE A 188 0.90 16.17 6.65
N ILE A 189 1.91 15.53 6.07
CA ILE A 189 2.77 14.55 6.72
C ILE A 189 4.13 15.19 6.92
N GLU A 190 4.50 15.44 8.17
CA GLU A 190 5.78 16.02 8.57
C GLU A 190 6.70 14.90 9.06
N ILE A 191 7.78 14.64 8.34
CA ILE A 191 8.81 13.66 8.71
C ILE A 191 10.05 14.45 9.12
N ASP A 192 10.40 14.43 10.40
CA ASP A 192 11.63 15.06 10.88
C ASP A 192 12.73 14.02 11.06
N ARG A 193 13.83 14.25 10.35
CA ARG A 193 15.01 13.41 10.40
C ARG A 193 16.26 14.26 10.25
N ASN A 194 17.18 14.16 11.21
CA ASN A 194 18.48 14.83 11.16
C ASN A 194 18.38 16.34 10.89
N ASP A 195 17.44 17.03 11.54
CA ASP A 195 17.18 18.47 11.38
C ASP A 195 16.67 18.88 9.98
N ARG A 196 16.16 17.91 9.23
CA ARG A 196 15.42 18.10 7.98
C ARG A 196 13.98 17.67 8.16
N ILE A 197 13.07 18.51 7.70
CA ILE A 197 11.64 18.27 7.67
C ILE A 197 11.25 17.99 6.23
N ILE A 198 10.73 16.79 5.99
CA ILE A 198 10.09 16.41 4.74
C ILE A 198 8.59 16.50 4.96
N CYS A 199 7.98 17.46 4.29
CA CYS A 199 6.55 17.72 4.33
C CYS A 199 5.89 17.12 3.08
N ILE A 200 4.94 16.22 3.26
CA ILE A 200 4.09 15.71 2.16
C ILE A 200 2.72 16.32 2.32
N HIS A 201 2.33 17.15 1.38
CA HIS A 201 1.04 17.83 1.34
C HIS A 201 0.18 17.21 0.24
N THR A 202 -1.05 16.83 0.57
CA THR A 202 -2.03 16.33 -0.39
C THR A 202 -3.38 16.98 -0.15
N GLU A 203 -4.08 17.34 -1.22
CA GLU A 203 -5.44 17.90 -1.16
C GLU A 203 -6.41 16.94 -1.84
N LYS A 204 -7.63 16.85 -1.29
CA LYS A 204 -8.68 16.02 -1.84
C LYS A 204 -10.06 16.63 -1.68
N GLU A 205 -10.81 16.70 -2.77
CA GLU A 205 -12.22 17.03 -2.79
C GLU A 205 -13.04 15.73 -2.76
N PHE A 206 -14.00 15.66 -1.84
CA PHE A 206 -14.84 14.48 -1.67
C PHE A 206 -16.28 14.74 -2.11
N THR A 207 -16.92 13.74 -2.70
CA THR A 207 -18.35 13.77 -3.00
C THR A 207 -19.20 13.59 -1.74
N ALA A 208 -20.46 14.05 -1.79
CA ALA A 208 -21.42 13.86 -0.70
C ALA A 208 -21.62 12.38 -0.30
N ALA A 209 -21.52 11.46 -1.27
CA ALA A 209 -21.61 10.01 -1.01
C ALA A 209 -20.37 9.50 -0.25
N GLN A 210 -19.18 9.96 -0.60
CA GLN A 210 -17.93 9.60 0.10
C GLN A 210 -17.93 10.12 1.55
N LEU A 211 -18.44 11.33 1.78
CA LEU A 211 -18.60 11.89 3.12
C LEU A 211 -19.65 11.15 3.97
N ALA A 212 -20.67 10.55 3.35
CA ALA A 212 -21.76 9.87 4.05
C ALA A 212 -21.41 8.42 4.47
N VAL A 213 -20.56 7.73 3.71
CA VAL A 213 -20.14 6.34 4.01
C VAL A 213 -19.08 6.29 5.09
N SER A 214 -18.19 7.28 5.13
CA SER A 214 -17.02 7.28 6.02
C SER A 214 -16.79 8.69 6.54
N GLY A 215 -17.14 8.96 7.81
CA GLY A 215 -16.96 10.29 8.41
C GLY A 215 -15.49 10.73 8.49
N GLN A 216 -15.24 11.88 9.12
CA GLN A 216 -13.91 12.45 9.37
C GLN A 216 -12.86 11.47 9.94
N ASN A 217 -13.27 10.43 10.67
CA ASN A 217 -12.38 9.43 11.28
C ASN A 217 -11.90 8.34 10.32
N SER A 218 -12.62 8.04 9.24
CA SER A 218 -12.10 7.17 8.17
C SER A 218 -11.05 7.90 7.32
N MET A 219 -11.12 9.24 7.26
CA MET A 219 -10.14 10.05 6.53
C MET A 219 -8.76 10.07 7.19
N MET A 220 -8.68 10.24 8.51
CA MET A 220 -7.39 10.15 9.21
C MET A 220 -6.75 8.76 9.00
N TYR A 221 -7.53 7.69 9.06
CA TYR A 221 -7.03 6.32 8.81
C TYR A 221 -6.47 6.14 7.38
N ARG A 222 -7.12 6.74 6.37
CA ARG A 222 -6.63 6.74 4.98
C ARG A 222 -5.27 7.42 4.87
N PHE A 223 -5.09 8.58 5.50
CA PHE A 223 -3.82 9.31 5.48
C PHE A 223 -2.73 8.71 6.39
N LEU A 224 -3.11 8.07 7.49
CA LEU A 224 -2.22 7.26 8.31
C LEU A 224 -1.67 6.07 7.52
N THR A 225 -2.44 5.52 6.58
CA THR A 225 -1.97 4.46 5.67
C THR A 225 -0.87 4.98 4.74
N LEU A 226 -1.04 6.17 4.16
CA LEU A 226 -0.01 6.86 3.37
C LEU A 226 1.24 7.10 4.24
N ALA A 227 1.09 7.66 5.43
CA ALA A 227 2.21 7.91 6.35
C ALA A 227 2.92 6.61 6.78
N SER A 228 2.19 5.51 6.92
CA SER A 228 2.75 4.19 7.24
C SER A 228 3.50 3.54 6.07
N SER A 229 3.28 4.00 4.84
CA SER A 229 4.04 3.55 3.66
C SER A 229 5.43 4.18 3.56
N VAL A 230 5.70 5.22 4.36
CA VAL A 230 7.01 5.88 4.41
C VAL A 230 8.03 4.97 5.10
N LYS A 231 9.08 4.62 4.36
CA LYS A 231 10.24 3.84 4.83
C LYS A 231 11.42 4.78 5.07
N ILE A 232 12.13 4.56 6.18
CA ILE A 232 13.30 5.37 6.56
C ILE A 232 14.53 4.46 6.56
N ASN A 233 15.33 4.54 5.51
CA ASN A 233 16.53 3.74 5.29
C ASN A 233 17.79 4.38 5.90
N GLY A 234 18.63 3.56 6.52
CA GLY A 234 19.81 3.99 7.30
C GLY A 234 21.03 4.45 6.49
N ALA A 235 21.04 4.25 5.17
CA ALA A 235 22.12 4.74 4.31
C ALA A 235 21.83 6.19 3.90
N ALA A 236 22.50 7.13 4.58
CA ALA A 236 22.54 8.52 4.17
C ALA A 236 23.30 8.62 2.83
N SER A 237 22.60 8.84 1.72
CA SER A 237 23.19 9.54 0.59
C SER A 237 22.76 11.00 0.69
N ASP A 238 23.71 11.91 0.89
CA ASP A 238 23.49 13.36 1.08
C ASP A 238 22.97 14.10 -0.17
N GLN A 239 22.41 13.38 -1.14
CA GLN A 239 21.79 13.95 -2.32
C GLN A 239 20.53 13.18 -2.67
N PHE A 240 19.57 13.93 -3.20
CA PHE A 240 18.43 13.38 -3.92
C PHE A 240 18.95 12.47 -5.05
N VAL A 241 18.73 11.15 -4.96
CA VAL A 241 19.15 10.21 -6.01
C VAL A 241 17.96 9.94 -6.92
N ILE A 242 17.96 10.54 -8.10
CA ILE A 242 17.03 10.19 -9.19
C ILE A 242 17.24 8.71 -9.52
N PRO A 243 16.23 7.83 -9.35
CA PRO A 243 16.31 6.45 -9.81
C PRO A 243 16.72 6.42 -11.27
N GLU A 244 17.65 5.54 -11.64
CA GLU A 244 18.26 5.55 -12.98
C GLU A 244 17.23 5.42 -14.12
N GLN A 245 16.14 4.69 -13.84
CA GLN A 245 14.95 4.54 -14.68
C GLN A 245 14.16 5.84 -14.96
N TRP A 246 14.39 6.90 -14.20
CA TRP A 246 13.74 8.22 -14.33
C TRP A 246 14.69 9.32 -14.79
N LYS A 247 15.97 9.00 -14.99
CA LYS A 247 16.87 9.88 -15.73
C LYS A 247 16.42 9.84 -17.19
N ALA A 248 16.15 11.01 -17.77
CA ALA A 248 15.87 11.09 -19.20
C ALA A 248 17.00 10.37 -19.96
N ALA A 249 16.65 9.39 -20.78
CA ALA A 249 17.61 8.79 -21.69
C ALA A 249 18.27 9.93 -22.47
N PRO A 250 19.61 9.96 -22.60
CA PRO A 250 20.25 10.95 -23.45
C PRO A 250 19.58 10.87 -24.81
N VAL A 251 19.08 12.02 -25.29
CA VAL A 251 18.51 12.14 -26.62
C VAL A 251 19.55 11.59 -27.57
N ALA A 252 19.31 10.40 -28.13
CA ALA A 252 20.08 9.94 -29.26
C ALA A 252 19.83 10.99 -30.34
N GLU A 253 20.84 11.82 -30.63
CA GLU A 253 20.85 12.58 -31.86
C GLU A 253 20.56 11.57 -32.97
N VAL A 254 19.45 11.79 -33.68
CA VAL A 254 19.16 11.08 -34.91
C VAL A 254 20.27 11.46 -35.87
N THR A 255 21.35 10.69 -35.86
CA THR A 255 22.30 10.67 -36.95
C THR A 255 21.51 10.17 -38.13
N ALA A 256 21.36 11.05 -39.13
CA ALA A 256 20.68 10.73 -40.38
C ALA A 256 21.16 9.36 -40.88
N GLU A 257 20.21 8.50 -41.23
CA GLU A 257 20.53 7.20 -41.84
C GLU A 257 21.49 7.41 -43.01
N PRO A 258 22.57 6.62 -43.13
CA PRO A 258 23.47 6.76 -44.26
C PRO A 258 22.69 6.40 -45.53
N VAL A 259 22.70 7.34 -46.49
CA VAL A 259 22.16 7.13 -47.84
C VAL A 259 22.80 5.87 -48.41
N VAL A 260 21.98 4.86 -48.69
CA VAL A 260 22.39 3.61 -49.34
C VAL A 260 22.74 3.94 -50.80
N GLU A 261 24.03 3.98 -51.12
CA GLU A 261 24.49 3.91 -52.50
C GLU A 261 24.24 2.49 -53.04
N ILE A 262 23.42 2.41 -54.09
CA ILE A 262 23.07 1.17 -54.77
C ILE A 262 24.29 0.71 -55.58
N GLN A 263 24.92 -0.41 -55.18
CA GLN A 263 25.88 -1.11 -56.02
C GLN A 263 25.14 -2.05 -57.01
N PRO A 264 25.57 -2.14 -58.28
CA PRO A 264 24.92 -3.01 -59.26
C PRO A 264 25.22 -4.50 -59.00
N GLU A 265 24.19 -5.33 -59.19
CA GLU A 265 24.18 -6.79 -58.93
C GLU A 265 25.20 -7.57 -59.78
N PRO A 266 25.86 -8.61 -59.21
CA PRO A 266 26.58 -9.59 -60.00
C PRO A 266 25.65 -10.74 -60.47
N VAL A 267 25.85 -11.10 -61.74
CA VAL A 267 25.14 -12.12 -62.52
C VAL A 267 25.38 -13.52 -61.95
N ALA A 268 24.32 -14.33 -61.94
CA ALA A 268 24.31 -15.72 -61.49
C ALA A 268 25.16 -16.66 -62.38
N GLU A 269 25.81 -17.64 -61.76
CA GLU A 269 26.24 -18.88 -62.43
C GLU A 269 25.87 -20.10 -61.57
N VAL A 270 25.45 -21.16 -62.25
CA VAL A 270 24.66 -22.30 -61.77
C VAL A 270 25.54 -23.54 -61.58
N THR A 271 25.03 -24.55 -60.86
CA THR A 271 25.34 -26.01 -60.83
C THR A 271 26.22 -26.50 -59.66
N ALA A 272 26.02 -27.66 -59.01
CA ALA A 272 25.07 -28.78 -59.13
C ALA A 272 24.91 -29.52 -57.75
N GLU A 273 23.93 -30.44 -57.72
CA GLU A 273 23.37 -31.23 -56.61
C GLU A 273 24.18 -32.51 -56.18
N PRO A 274 23.74 -33.30 -55.15
CA PRO A 274 24.60 -33.95 -54.14
C PRO A 274 24.83 -35.46 -54.36
N VAL A 275 25.73 -36.06 -53.55
CA VAL A 275 25.89 -37.52 -53.44
C VAL A 275 26.04 -37.96 -51.97
N VAL A 276 25.23 -38.94 -51.59
CA VAL A 276 25.25 -39.72 -50.34
C VAL A 276 25.97 -41.04 -50.62
N GLU A 277 26.82 -41.54 -49.72
CA GLU A 277 27.10 -42.98 -49.64
C GLU A 277 27.59 -43.48 -48.27
N ILE A 278 27.46 -44.79 -48.07
CA ILE A 278 27.13 -45.53 -46.82
C ILE A 278 28.39 -46.22 -46.21
N GLN A 279 28.29 -46.60 -44.92
CA GLN A 279 29.25 -47.33 -44.05
C GLN A 279 29.88 -48.62 -44.63
N PRO A 280 30.96 -49.12 -43.99
CA PRO A 280 30.85 -50.45 -43.35
C PRO A 280 31.58 -50.62 -41.98
N GLU A 281 31.07 -51.55 -41.15
CA GLU A 281 31.74 -52.21 -39.98
C GLU A 281 32.70 -53.35 -40.45
N PRO A 282 33.25 -54.28 -39.63
CA PRO A 282 33.71 -54.33 -38.21
C PRO A 282 35.15 -54.93 -38.07
N VAL A 283 35.78 -54.95 -36.88
CA VAL A 283 36.64 -56.09 -36.42
C VAL A 283 36.61 -56.19 -34.88
N ALA A 284 36.40 -57.41 -34.39
CA ALA A 284 36.37 -57.81 -32.98
C ALA A 284 37.76 -58.25 -32.46
N GLU A 285 38.04 -58.06 -31.16
CA GLU A 285 38.99 -58.91 -30.44
C GLU A 285 38.67 -59.05 -28.93
N VAL A 286 38.28 -60.29 -28.61
CA VAL A 286 38.35 -61.17 -27.41
C VAL A 286 38.75 -60.64 -26.01
N ALA A 287 37.74 -60.69 -25.12
CA ALA A 287 37.65 -61.24 -23.75
C ALA A 287 38.79 -61.19 -22.71
N ALA A 288 38.41 -60.75 -21.50
CA ALA A 288 38.76 -61.38 -20.22
C ALA A 288 37.57 -61.28 -19.24
N GLU A 289 37.29 -62.37 -18.52
CA GLU A 289 36.16 -62.57 -17.59
C GLU A 289 36.33 -61.81 -16.25
N PRO A 290 35.27 -61.23 -15.66
CA PRO A 290 35.30 -60.81 -14.26
C PRO A 290 34.58 -61.80 -13.34
N VAL A 291 35.16 -61.91 -12.14
CA VAL A 291 34.79 -62.78 -11.01
C VAL A 291 33.42 -62.43 -10.43
N VAL A 292 32.65 -63.47 -10.09
CA VAL A 292 31.31 -63.41 -9.50
C VAL A 292 31.39 -62.99 -8.03
N GLU A 293 30.75 -61.86 -7.69
CA GLU A 293 30.45 -61.45 -6.31
C GLU A 293 28.96 -61.67 -6.04
N ILE A 294 28.66 -62.44 -4.99
CA ILE A 294 27.30 -62.91 -4.65
C ILE A 294 26.60 -61.80 -3.86
N GLN A 295 25.53 -61.23 -4.41
CA GLN A 295 24.63 -60.32 -3.69
C GLN A 295 23.58 -61.12 -2.89
N PRO A 296 23.29 -60.77 -1.62
CA PRO A 296 22.21 -61.40 -0.87
C PRO A 296 20.82 -60.90 -1.31
N GLU A 297 19.84 -61.79 -1.25
CA GLU A 297 18.44 -61.56 -1.61
C GLU A 297 17.75 -60.48 -0.73
N PRO A 298 16.74 -59.76 -1.26
CA PRO A 298 16.07 -58.70 -0.52
C PRO A 298 15.12 -59.26 0.54
N VAL A 299 15.29 -58.83 1.79
CA VAL A 299 14.33 -59.05 2.87
C VAL A 299 13.21 -58.02 2.72
N ALA A 300 11.97 -58.49 2.61
CA ALA A 300 10.78 -57.63 2.53
C ALA A 300 10.61 -56.81 3.83
N GLU A 301 10.70 -55.49 3.70
CA GLU A 301 10.46 -54.55 4.79
C GLU A 301 8.96 -54.20 4.83
N VAL A 302 8.35 -54.41 5.98
CA VAL A 302 6.93 -54.10 6.24
C VAL A 302 6.80 -52.58 6.27
N THR A 303 6.09 -52.02 5.30
CA THR A 303 5.76 -50.59 5.24
C THR A 303 4.80 -50.25 6.38
N ALA A 304 5.32 -49.60 7.42
CA ALA A 304 4.49 -48.90 8.38
C ALA A 304 3.79 -47.72 7.67
N GLU A 305 2.49 -47.55 7.95
CA GLU A 305 1.73 -46.38 7.50
C GLU A 305 2.45 -45.09 7.91
N PRO A 306 2.42 -44.03 7.06
CA PRO A 306 3.16 -42.82 7.35
C PRO A 306 2.59 -42.18 8.62
N VAL A 307 3.36 -42.24 9.70
CA VAL A 307 3.13 -41.42 10.88
C VAL A 307 3.35 -39.97 10.42
N VAL A 308 2.26 -39.22 10.32
CA VAL A 308 2.29 -37.77 10.09
C VAL A 308 2.99 -37.16 11.31
N GLU A 309 4.29 -36.87 11.19
CA GLU A 309 4.98 -36.01 12.16
C GLU A 309 4.31 -34.63 12.11
N VAL A 310 3.58 -34.30 13.19
CA VAL A 310 3.08 -32.96 13.43
C VAL A 310 4.32 -32.10 13.71
N GLN A 311 4.77 -31.35 12.70
CA GLN A 311 5.78 -30.31 12.92
C GLN A 311 5.24 -29.35 13.97
N PRO A 312 5.99 -29.03 15.05
CA PRO A 312 5.52 -28.07 16.04
C PRO A 312 5.26 -26.74 15.34
N VAL A 313 4.09 -26.14 15.58
CA VAL A 313 3.76 -24.84 14.99
C VAL A 313 4.76 -23.82 15.54
N GLN A 314 5.72 -23.42 14.72
CA GLN A 314 6.71 -22.44 15.12
C GLN A 314 5.99 -21.11 15.34
N CYS A 315 5.87 -20.68 16.60
CA CYS A 315 5.28 -19.40 16.97
C CYS A 315 5.96 -18.26 16.21
N LYS A 316 5.23 -17.62 15.29
CA LYS A 316 5.75 -16.53 14.48
C LYS A 316 5.68 -15.20 15.23
N ALA A 317 6.83 -14.56 15.46
CA ALA A 317 6.86 -13.17 15.91
C ALA A 317 6.58 -12.24 14.73
N LEU A 318 5.49 -11.48 14.81
CA LEU A 318 5.06 -10.55 13.77
C LEU A 318 5.59 -9.16 14.08
N VAL A 319 5.94 -8.41 13.03
CA VAL A 319 6.21 -6.96 13.13
C VAL A 319 4.97 -6.15 12.76
N ARG A 320 4.95 -4.85 13.08
CA ARG A 320 3.83 -3.96 12.75
C ARG A 320 3.55 -3.93 11.24
N GLY A 321 2.28 -4.03 10.84
CA GLY A 321 1.84 -4.07 9.44
C GLY A 321 1.88 -5.45 8.78
N GLU A 322 2.52 -6.43 9.42
CA GLU A 322 2.62 -7.80 8.91
C GLU A 322 1.27 -8.53 8.93
N ARG A 323 1.10 -9.46 8.00
CA ARG A 323 -0.10 -10.30 7.87
C ARG A 323 0.22 -11.75 8.20
N PHE A 324 -0.74 -12.43 8.82
CA PHE A 324 -0.70 -13.85 9.11
C PHE A 324 -1.97 -14.52 8.60
N ASP A 325 -1.84 -15.60 7.82
CA ASP A 325 -2.96 -16.30 7.23
C ASP A 325 -3.63 -17.24 8.24
N LEU A 326 -4.95 -17.15 8.38
CA LEU A 326 -5.77 -17.99 9.25
C LEU A 326 -6.62 -19.00 8.47
N GLY A 327 -6.46 -19.08 7.14
CA GLY A 327 -7.27 -19.93 6.26
C GLY A 327 -7.32 -21.40 6.71
N ALA A 328 -6.20 -21.96 7.14
CA ALA A 328 -6.12 -23.35 7.64
C ALA A 328 -6.80 -23.56 9.01
N MET A 329 -7.20 -22.48 9.70
CA MET A 329 -7.68 -22.49 11.07
C MET A 329 -9.09 -21.89 11.21
N VAL A 330 -9.79 -21.66 10.09
CA VAL A 330 -11.14 -21.05 10.09
C VAL A 330 -12.16 -21.87 10.88
N ASN A 331 -12.01 -23.20 10.88
CA ASN A 331 -12.88 -24.13 11.60
C ASN A 331 -12.36 -24.48 13.00
N GLU A 332 -11.25 -23.87 13.42
CA GLU A 332 -10.64 -24.11 14.72
C GLU A 332 -11.05 -23.03 15.71
N VAL A 333 -10.92 -23.37 17.00
CA VAL A 333 -11.08 -22.41 18.08
C VAL A 333 -9.77 -21.66 18.27
N LEU A 334 -9.78 -20.36 17.97
CA LEU A 334 -8.65 -19.47 18.18
C LEU A 334 -8.72 -18.83 19.57
N THR A 335 -7.58 -18.60 20.20
CA THR A 335 -7.49 -17.79 21.41
C THR A 335 -6.67 -16.54 21.15
N VAL A 336 -7.28 -15.38 21.29
CA VAL A 336 -6.61 -14.07 21.26
C VAL A 336 -6.36 -13.65 22.70
N GLU A 337 -5.10 -13.61 23.10
CA GLU A 337 -4.69 -13.16 24.43
C GLU A 337 -3.93 -11.85 24.32
N LEU A 338 -4.37 -10.86 25.08
CA LEU A 338 -3.64 -9.63 25.29
C LEU A 338 -2.93 -9.73 26.64
N ASP A 339 -1.60 -9.70 26.60
CA ASP A 339 -0.72 -9.76 27.77
C ASP A 339 -0.03 -8.40 27.92
N TYR A 340 0.20 -7.94 29.14
CA TYR A 340 0.84 -6.65 29.40
C TYR A 340 1.43 -6.60 30.81
N GLU A 341 2.38 -5.70 31.01
CA GLU A 341 2.84 -5.23 32.31
C GLU A 341 2.53 -3.74 32.41
N ALA A 342 2.04 -3.27 33.55
CA ALA A 342 1.70 -1.87 33.73
C ALA A 342 2.17 -1.37 35.09
N GLU A 343 2.58 -0.11 35.15
CA GLU A 343 2.93 0.54 36.42
C GLU A 343 1.73 0.61 37.37
N THR A 344 2.01 0.68 38.67
CA THR A 344 0.98 0.82 39.71
C THR A 344 0.02 1.98 39.40
N GLY A 345 -1.29 1.68 39.42
CA GLY A 345 -2.36 2.65 39.19
C GLY A 345 -2.76 2.83 37.72
N ILE A 346 -2.11 2.13 36.78
CA ILE A 346 -2.59 1.97 35.41
C ILE A 346 -3.54 0.78 35.37
N ASP A 347 -4.77 1.07 34.99
CA ASP A 347 -5.82 0.06 34.78
C ASP A 347 -6.02 -0.07 33.27
N ILE A 348 -5.76 -1.24 32.71
CA ILE A 348 -5.74 -1.47 31.26
C ILE A 348 -6.43 -2.80 30.97
N ASP A 349 -7.29 -2.79 29.97
CA ASP A 349 -8.03 -3.98 29.54
C ASP A 349 -7.97 -4.18 28.04
N GLY A 350 -8.22 -5.43 27.63
CA GLY A 350 -8.44 -5.84 26.26
C GLY A 350 -9.90 -5.73 25.83
N TYR A 351 -10.11 -5.38 24.57
CA TYR A 351 -11.41 -5.21 23.93
C TYR A 351 -11.39 -5.86 22.55
N LEU A 352 -12.50 -6.49 22.17
CA LEU A 352 -12.65 -7.09 20.85
C LEU A 352 -13.95 -6.60 20.21
N PHE A 353 -13.83 -5.83 19.14
CA PHE A 353 -14.96 -5.28 18.40
C PHE A 353 -15.27 -6.16 17.19
N LEU A 354 -16.52 -6.59 17.03
CA LEU A 354 -17.02 -7.27 15.84
C LEU A 354 -17.57 -6.22 14.89
N LEU A 355 -16.98 -6.09 13.71
CA LEU A 355 -17.23 -5.00 12.78
C LEU A 355 -17.75 -5.52 11.45
N GLY A 356 -18.81 -4.90 10.97
CA GLY A 356 -19.33 -5.14 9.62
C GLY A 356 -18.46 -4.52 8.53
N GLN A 357 -18.89 -4.67 7.28
CA GLN A 357 -18.18 -4.11 6.11
C GLN A 357 -18.05 -2.57 6.15
N ASN A 358 -18.98 -1.88 6.82
CA ASN A 358 -18.94 -0.44 7.05
C ASN A 358 -17.92 -0.01 8.14
N GLY A 359 -17.20 -0.97 8.73
CA GLY A 359 -16.23 -0.73 9.79
C GLY A 359 -16.85 -0.39 11.16
N LYS A 360 -18.15 -0.63 11.35
CA LYS A 360 -18.87 -0.38 12.60
C LYS A 360 -19.45 -1.65 13.19
N VAL A 361 -19.72 -1.63 14.49
CA VAL A 361 -20.53 -2.65 15.17
C VAL A 361 -21.97 -2.64 14.66
N ARG A 362 -22.67 -3.77 14.71
CA ARG A 362 -24.12 -3.81 14.40
C ARG A 362 -24.93 -3.28 15.59
N SER A 363 -24.48 -3.56 16.80
CA SER A 363 -25.03 -3.09 18.08
C SER A 363 -23.91 -3.03 19.13
N ASP A 364 -24.20 -2.45 20.31
CA ASP A 364 -23.23 -2.43 21.41
C ASP A 364 -22.83 -3.85 21.90
N GLU A 365 -23.63 -4.87 21.60
CA GLU A 365 -23.37 -6.28 21.96
C GLU A 365 -22.20 -6.89 21.16
N ASP A 366 -21.83 -6.28 20.04
CA ASP A 366 -20.66 -6.66 19.21
C ASP A 366 -19.33 -6.13 19.79
N LEU A 367 -19.35 -5.47 20.96
CA LEU A 367 -18.15 -5.18 21.74
C LEU A 367 -18.00 -6.19 22.88
N VAL A 368 -17.01 -7.08 22.77
CA VAL A 368 -16.70 -8.09 23.79
C VAL A 368 -15.54 -7.61 24.67
N PHE A 369 -15.76 -7.62 25.98
CA PHE A 369 -14.81 -7.17 27.02
C PHE A 369 -15.19 -7.79 28.38
N PHE A 370 -14.62 -7.34 29.49
CA PHE A 370 -14.93 -7.92 30.80
C PHE A 370 -16.41 -7.77 31.21
N GLY A 371 -17.08 -6.69 30.77
CA GLY A 371 -18.50 -6.41 31.08
C GLY A 371 -19.50 -7.08 30.15
N GLN A 372 -19.11 -7.31 28.88
CA GLN A 372 -19.90 -8.04 27.88
C GLN A 372 -19.10 -9.27 27.43
N LYS A 373 -19.40 -10.43 28.03
CA LYS A 373 -18.55 -11.63 27.93
C LYS A 373 -18.64 -12.39 26.62
N ALA A 374 -19.65 -12.14 25.77
CA ALA A 374 -19.81 -12.86 24.51
C ALA A 374 -20.52 -12.02 23.46
N SER A 375 -20.20 -12.29 22.19
CA SER A 375 -20.98 -11.77 21.06
C SER A 375 -22.35 -12.45 20.97
N PRO A 376 -23.35 -11.87 20.28
CA PRO A 376 -24.72 -12.40 20.22
C PRO A 376 -24.79 -13.84 19.71
N GLU A 377 -24.01 -14.16 18.68
CA GLU A 377 -23.91 -15.51 18.11
C GLU A 377 -22.96 -16.45 18.89
N GLY A 378 -22.27 -15.93 19.92
CA GLY A 378 -21.33 -16.68 20.73
C GLY A 378 -20.05 -17.10 20.01
N ALA A 379 -19.75 -16.48 18.86
CA ALA A 379 -18.52 -16.71 18.10
C ALA A 379 -17.30 -16.11 18.78
N VAL A 380 -17.48 -15.03 19.55
CA VAL A 380 -16.43 -14.44 20.39
C VAL A 380 -16.84 -14.52 21.85
N LYS A 381 -15.93 -14.97 22.73
CA LYS A 381 -16.16 -15.05 24.18
C LYS A 381 -14.93 -14.60 24.96
N ASN A 382 -15.12 -13.77 25.98
CA ASN A 382 -14.08 -13.45 26.94
C ASN A 382 -13.97 -14.53 28.03
N ASP A 383 -12.76 -14.87 28.41
CA ASP A 383 -12.43 -15.81 29.47
C ASP A 383 -12.84 -15.24 30.85
N GLU A 384 -13.37 -16.10 31.72
CA GLU A 384 -13.86 -15.66 33.03
C GLU A 384 -12.75 -15.44 34.06
N GLN A 385 -11.58 -16.03 33.86
CA GLN A 385 -10.44 -16.01 34.78
C GLN A 385 -9.37 -15.01 34.34
N LYS A 386 -9.30 -14.66 33.04
CA LYS A 386 -8.36 -13.67 32.50
C LYS A 386 -9.10 -12.64 31.63
N THR A 387 -9.28 -11.42 32.14
CA THR A 387 -10.15 -10.36 31.54
C THR A 387 -9.81 -9.93 30.12
N SER A 388 -8.60 -10.24 29.64
CA SER A 388 -8.09 -9.88 28.31
C SER A 388 -7.70 -11.10 27.48
N ARG A 389 -8.44 -12.21 27.62
CA ARG A 389 -8.26 -13.42 26.82
C ARG A 389 -9.58 -13.81 26.16
N PHE A 390 -9.60 -13.87 24.84
CA PHE A 390 -10.81 -14.10 24.04
C PHE A 390 -10.69 -15.40 23.25
N THR A 391 -11.78 -16.16 23.21
CA THR A 391 -11.96 -17.28 22.30
C THR A 391 -12.72 -16.81 21.06
N VAL A 392 -12.26 -17.18 19.88
CA VAL A 392 -12.83 -16.76 18.58
C VAL A 392 -13.03 -17.99 17.70
N GLU A 393 -14.26 -18.20 17.24
CA GLU A 393 -14.63 -19.22 16.25
C GLU A 393 -15.07 -18.55 14.95
N LEU A 394 -14.15 -18.41 14.00
CA LEU A 394 -14.36 -17.63 12.77
C LEU A 394 -15.50 -18.17 11.90
N SER A 395 -15.72 -19.48 11.91
CA SER A 395 -16.81 -20.14 11.18
C SER A 395 -18.21 -19.88 11.76
N LYS A 396 -18.30 -19.40 13.01
CA LYS A 396 -19.57 -19.07 13.69
C LYS A 396 -19.94 -17.59 13.58
N LEU A 397 -19.02 -16.75 13.10
CA LEU A 397 -19.31 -15.34 12.90
C LEU A 397 -20.44 -15.17 11.90
N ASP A 398 -21.34 -14.23 12.19
CA ASP A 398 -22.37 -13.82 11.24
C ASP A 398 -21.71 -13.35 9.93
N SER A 399 -22.35 -13.66 8.80
CA SER A 399 -21.90 -13.24 7.47
C SER A 399 -21.76 -11.73 7.30
N GLU A 400 -22.44 -10.93 8.13
CA GLU A 400 -22.28 -9.47 8.13
C GLU A 400 -20.96 -9.01 8.75
N ILE A 401 -20.33 -9.83 9.62
CA ILE A 401 -19.06 -9.50 10.26
C ILE A 401 -17.91 -9.74 9.29
N ALA A 402 -17.20 -8.65 8.98
CA ALA A 402 -16.06 -8.67 8.06
C ALA A 402 -14.72 -8.57 8.80
N ARG A 403 -14.70 -8.05 10.03
CA ARG A 403 -13.47 -7.74 10.77
C ARG A 403 -13.69 -7.80 12.28
N LEU A 404 -12.67 -8.25 13.00
CA LEU A 404 -12.52 -8.16 14.45
C LEU A 404 -11.37 -7.21 14.75
N ALA A 405 -11.61 -6.14 15.50
CA ALA A 405 -10.55 -5.24 15.98
C ALA A 405 -10.16 -5.62 17.41
N VAL A 406 -8.87 -5.91 17.63
CA VAL A 406 -8.29 -6.28 18.92
C VAL A 406 -7.59 -5.06 19.50
N ALA A 407 -8.07 -4.59 20.63
CA ALA A 407 -7.66 -3.31 21.20
C ALA A 407 -7.29 -3.39 22.68
N PHE A 408 -6.41 -2.49 23.10
CA PHE A 408 -6.18 -2.18 24.51
C PHE A 408 -6.72 -0.80 24.83
N ALA A 409 -7.21 -0.58 26.05
CA ALA A 409 -7.51 0.76 26.54
C ALA A 409 -7.21 0.90 28.03
N ILE A 410 -6.62 2.05 28.39
CA ILE A 410 -6.35 2.46 29.77
C ILE A 410 -7.58 3.18 30.33
N TYR A 411 -8.11 2.68 31.42
CA TYR A 411 -9.29 3.20 32.10
C TYR A 411 -9.00 4.45 32.96
N GLY A 412 -10.01 5.30 33.12
CA GLY A 412 -9.99 6.52 33.93
C GLY A 412 -9.88 7.80 33.11
N GLU A 413 -10.02 8.96 33.76
CA GLU A 413 -10.01 10.29 33.10
C GLU A 413 -8.65 11.01 33.19
N ASP A 414 -7.74 10.50 34.03
CA ASP A 414 -6.41 11.08 34.28
C ASP A 414 -5.50 10.91 33.05
N ASP A 415 -5.28 12.01 32.31
CA ASP A 415 -4.53 12.05 31.05
C ASP A 415 -3.04 11.73 31.18
N THR A 416 -2.52 11.64 32.41
CA THR A 416 -1.16 11.17 32.70
C THR A 416 -1.04 9.64 32.66
N LYS A 417 -2.16 8.92 32.63
CA LYS A 417 -2.19 7.45 32.51
C LYS A 417 -2.16 7.04 31.04
N THR A 418 -0.94 6.83 30.53
CA THR A 418 -0.70 6.56 29.12
C THR A 418 0.09 5.26 28.91
N PHE A 419 0.16 4.80 27.65
CA PHE A 419 0.93 3.61 27.27
C PHE A 419 2.44 3.76 27.49
N ALA A 420 2.98 4.97 27.74
CA ALA A 420 4.36 5.14 28.22
C ALA A 420 4.63 4.39 29.52
N ARG A 421 3.58 4.10 30.31
CA ARG A 421 3.62 3.42 31.61
C ARG A 421 3.19 1.95 31.50
N VAL A 422 3.12 1.42 30.28
CA VAL A 422 2.77 0.03 29.95
C VAL A 422 3.93 -0.59 29.16
N SER A 423 4.37 -1.76 29.58
CA SER A 423 5.42 -2.54 28.91
C SER A 423 4.91 -3.92 28.51
N ARG A 424 5.59 -4.57 27.58
CA ARG A 424 5.27 -5.94 27.13
C ARG A 424 3.80 -6.15 26.73
N ALA A 425 3.19 -5.13 26.12
CA ALA A 425 1.85 -5.23 25.57
C ALA A 425 1.88 -6.15 24.33
N ASP A 426 1.58 -7.43 24.52
CA ASP A 426 1.69 -8.47 23.51
C ASP A 426 0.30 -8.96 23.10
N VAL A 427 0.03 -9.04 21.79
CA VAL A 427 -1.11 -9.79 21.25
C VAL A 427 -0.61 -11.17 20.86
N ASN A 428 -1.10 -12.19 21.55
CA ASN A 428 -0.76 -13.58 21.33
C ASN A 428 -1.96 -14.31 20.73
N LEU A 429 -1.74 -15.00 19.61
CA LEU A 429 -2.76 -15.85 19.00
C LEU A 429 -2.38 -17.32 19.23
N TYR A 430 -3.35 -18.10 19.68
CA TYR A 430 -3.20 -19.54 19.88
C TYR A 430 -4.24 -20.30 19.05
N CYS A 431 -3.88 -21.51 18.63
CA CYS A 431 -4.77 -22.46 18.00
C CYS A 431 -4.44 -23.84 18.60
N LYS A 432 -5.46 -24.60 19.01
CA LYS A 432 -5.28 -25.91 19.68
C LYS A 432 -4.35 -25.88 20.90
N GLY A 433 -4.31 -24.76 21.61
CA GLY A 433 -3.46 -24.56 22.78
C GLY A 433 -2.00 -24.19 22.47
N GLU A 434 -1.59 -24.22 21.19
CA GLU A 434 -0.26 -23.79 20.77
C GLU A 434 -0.26 -22.31 20.35
N LYS A 435 0.76 -21.55 20.75
CA LYS A 435 0.92 -20.16 20.32
C LYS A 435 1.40 -20.15 18.87
N ILE A 436 0.58 -19.64 17.96
CA ILE A 436 0.86 -19.65 16.52
C ILE A 436 1.51 -18.35 16.05
N CYS A 437 1.15 -17.22 16.66
CA CYS A 437 1.85 -15.96 16.44
C CYS A 437 1.78 -15.03 17.64
N THR A 438 2.71 -14.09 17.69
CA THR A 438 2.76 -13.03 18.71
C THR A 438 3.14 -11.71 18.06
N PHE A 439 2.54 -10.62 18.52
CA PHE A 439 2.87 -9.26 18.12
C PHE A 439 3.07 -8.42 19.37
N ARG A 440 4.30 -7.91 19.55
CA ARG A 440 4.59 -6.95 20.61
C ARG A 440 4.26 -5.55 20.13
N LEU A 441 3.36 -4.89 20.85
CA LEU A 441 3.03 -3.50 20.64
C LEU A 441 4.12 -2.63 21.26
N GLU A 442 4.81 -1.88 20.40
CA GLU A 442 5.88 -0.95 20.80
C GLU A 442 5.60 0.44 20.23
N GLY A 443 6.24 1.45 20.83
CA GLY A 443 6.25 2.80 20.29
C GLY A 443 5.08 3.69 20.72
N LEU A 444 4.17 3.21 21.56
CA LEU A 444 3.15 4.04 22.21
C LEU A 444 3.75 4.80 23.40
N SER A 445 3.30 6.03 23.61
CA SER A 445 3.76 6.93 24.66
C SER A 445 2.61 7.74 25.24
N THR A 446 2.10 8.74 24.52
CA THR A 446 1.02 9.62 24.98
C THR A 446 -0.37 9.02 24.83
N GLU A 447 -0.47 7.88 24.15
CA GLU A 447 -1.72 7.24 23.81
C GLU A 447 -2.33 6.56 25.03
N ARG A 448 -3.65 6.41 25.00
CA ARG A 448 -4.47 5.84 26.06
C ARG A 448 -5.34 4.67 25.60
N SER A 449 -5.54 4.53 24.30
CA SER A 449 -6.13 3.35 23.70
C SER A 449 -5.41 3.02 22.39
N THR A 450 -5.56 1.79 21.91
CA THR A 450 -4.91 1.34 20.67
C THR A 450 -5.61 0.15 20.06
N VAL A 451 -5.69 0.11 18.72
CA VAL A 451 -5.98 -1.11 17.97
C VAL A 451 -4.65 -1.78 17.67
N ALA A 452 -4.38 -2.89 18.36
CA ALA A 452 -3.13 -3.61 18.24
C ALA A 452 -3.12 -4.53 17.01
N ALA A 453 -4.23 -5.22 16.74
CA ALA A 453 -4.35 -6.12 15.61
C ALA A 453 -5.79 -6.18 15.07
N GLU A 454 -5.93 -6.66 13.85
CA GLU A 454 -7.22 -6.90 13.21
C GLU A 454 -7.26 -8.31 12.61
N ILE A 455 -8.34 -9.05 12.86
CA ILE A 455 -8.63 -10.30 12.16
C ILE A 455 -9.74 -10.02 11.16
N TYR A 456 -9.48 -10.16 9.87
CA TYR A 456 -10.40 -9.71 8.82
C TYR A 456 -10.56 -10.76 7.73
N ASN A 457 -11.71 -10.74 7.07
CA ASN A 457 -12.01 -11.62 5.95
C ASN A 457 -11.93 -10.87 4.62
N LYS A 458 -10.89 -11.15 3.83
CA LYS A 458 -10.76 -10.66 2.45
C LYS A 458 -10.17 -11.76 1.57
N GLY A 459 -11.05 -12.48 0.88
CA GLY A 459 -10.69 -13.70 0.16
C GLY A 459 -10.11 -14.78 1.08
N GLY A 460 -10.55 -14.81 2.35
CA GLY A 460 -9.98 -15.64 3.41
C GLY A 460 -9.67 -14.83 4.67
N TRP A 461 -9.74 -15.49 5.83
CA TRP A 461 -9.45 -14.90 7.13
C TRP A 461 -7.95 -14.71 7.34
N LYS A 462 -7.55 -13.51 7.74
CA LYS A 462 -6.17 -13.14 8.00
C LYS A 462 -6.09 -12.27 9.26
N LEU A 463 -4.99 -12.36 9.99
CA LEU A 463 -4.61 -11.39 11.01
C LEU A 463 -3.68 -10.34 10.39
N LYS A 464 -3.84 -9.07 10.76
CA LYS A 464 -2.93 -7.97 10.44
C LYS A 464 -2.55 -7.25 11.73
N THR A 465 -1.27 -7.03 11.95
CA THR A 465 -0.78 -6.20 13.06
C THR A 465 -0.92 -4.72 12.68
N VAL A 466 -1.43 -3.89 13.60
CA VAL A 466 -1.77 -2.49 13.32
C VAL A 466 -0.96 -1.55 14.21
N GLY A 467 -1.12 -1.67 15.52
CA GLY A 467 -0.44 -0.82 16.51
C GLY A 467 -0.75 0.67 16.37
N LEU A 468 -1.99 1.03 16.05
CA LEU A 468 -2.44 2.42 15.96
C LEU A 468 -2.95 2.85 17.34
N GLY A 469 -2.29 3.83 17.96
CA GLY A 469 -2.70 4.37 19.25
C GLY A 469 -3.48 5.68 19.11
N TYR A 470 -4.28 5.99 20.13
CA TYR A 470 -5.13 7.16 20.23
C TYR A 470 -4.90 7.84 21.57
N LYS A 471 -4.83 9.17 21.61
CA LYS A 471 -4.65 9.94 22.85
C LYS A 471 -5.86 9.86 23.76
N GLU A 472 -7.02 9.67 23.16
CA GLU A 472 -8.27 9.50 23.86
C GLU A 472 -8.41 8.08 24.42
N ALA A 473 -9.11 7.98 25.55
CA ALA A 473 -9.42 6.71 26.19
C ALA A 473 -10.46 5.90 25.38
N LEU A 474 -10.93 4.79 25.96
CA LEU A 474 -11.88 3.85 25.34
C LEU A 474 -13.10 4.52 24.66
N LYS A 475 -13.63 5.62 25.23
CA LYS A 475 -14.82 6.31 24.71
C LYS A 475 -14.68 6.71 23.24
N SER A 476 -13.54 7.26 22.84
CA SER A 476 -13.32 7.67 21.45
C SER A 476 -13.15 6.47 20.53
N LEU A 477 -12.52 5.40 21.01
CA LEU A 477 -12.38 4.17 20.26
C LEU A 477 -13.76 3.55 19.98
N CYS A 478 -14.61 3.45 21.01
CA CYS A 478 -15.98 2.99 20.91
C CYS A 478 -16.80 3.84 19.92
N ASN A 479 -16.73 5.18 20.03
CA ASN A 479 -17.42 6.08 19.10
C ASN A 479 -16.94 5.89 17.65
N SER A 480 -15.65 5.62 17.43
CA SER A 480 -15.11 5.40 16.09
C SER A 480 -15.66 4.13 15.45
N PHE A 481 -15.97 3.10 16.26
CA PHE A 481 -16.62 1.87 15.83
C PHE A 481 -18.15 1.87 15.93
N GLY A 482 -18.76 2.98 16.35
CA GLY A 482 -20.21 3.15 16.40
C GLY A 482 -20.90 2.65 17.67
N VAL A 483 -20.14 2.33 18.72
CA VAL A 483 -20.66 1.99 20.05
C VAL A 483 -20.99 3.27 20.81
N GLN A 484 -22.21 3.37 21.37
CA GLN A 484 -22.60 4.54 22.17
C GLN A 484 -22.27 4.34 23.65
N VAL A 485 -21.15 4.92 24.09
CA VAL A 485 -20.76 4.89 25.51
C VAL A 485 -21.30 6.14 26.21
N GLN A 486 -22.19 5.95 27.18
CA GLN A 486 -22.68 7.04 28.04
C GLN A 486 -21.55 7.57 28.93
#